data_AF-A0A9D8D727-F1
#
_entry.id   AF-A0A9D8D727-F1
#
_cell.length_a   1.000
_cell.length_b   1.000
_cell.length_c   1.000
_cell.angle_alpha   90.00
_cell.angle_beta   90.00
_cell.angle_gamma   90.00
#
_symmetry.space_group_name_H-M   'P 1'
#
loop_
_entity.id
_entity.type
_entity.pdbx_description
1 polymer ?
#
loop_
_entity_poly.entity_id
_entity_poly.type
_entity_poly.pdbx_seq_one_letter_code
_entity_poly.pdbx_strand_id
1 'polypeptide(L)'
;IFARNARTGPTAKARLAIGAAMSPKILPEDIGRVAMVEKIAAGVRLAMQDAGIDDVKDVHYVQTKTPLLTIDAVRDAASRGQTVACEVHDSMGVSNGTTALGIGVALGEIKMPRPEQICKDLDIYSSVASCSSGVELDAGQIVVLGNKAGAGGRYAIGHAIMKDALDIDGIYAAIRNAGLDLPERARAEDLKGRLVNCFLKCEADHRALLRGRRQIMLDDSDVHHHRHSKGAVGGVAAAAIGDPAVFVSVDAMHQGPHGGGPVIAVVDLGE
;
A
#
# COMPACT_ATOMS: atom_id res chain seq x y z
N ILE A 1 3.70 12.12 10.73
CA ILE A 1 2.39 12.45 11.33
C ILE A 1 1.60 13.26 10.31
N PHE A 2 0.31 12.98 10.15
CA PHE A 2 -0.57 13.74 9.28
C PHE A 2 -1.59 14.50 10.14
N ALA A 3 -1.80 15.78 9.85
CA ALA A 3 -2.77 16.62 10.54
C ALA A 3 -3.55 17.45 9.53
N ARG A 4 -4.88 17.49 9.69
CA ARG A 4 -5.77 18.34 8.89
C ARG A 4 -5.87 19.73 9.53
N ASN A 5 -6.06 20.75 8.69
CA ASN A 5 -6.40 22.10 9.13
C ASN A 5 -7.48 22.68 8.19
N ALA A 6 -8.05 23.82 8.55
CA ALA A 6 -9.13 24.46 7.79
C ALA A 6 -8.65 25.39 6.66
N ARG A 7 -7.34 25.44 6.36
CA ARG A 7 -6.83 26.29 5.28
C ARG A 7 -7.28 25.72 3.94
N THR A 8 -7.52 26.61 2.99
CA THR A 8 -7.79 26.28 1.59
C THR A 8 -6.77 26.99 0.71
N GLY A 9 -6.66 26.55 -0.54
CA GLY A 9 -5.76 27.13 -1.53
C GLY A 9 -6.47 27.51 -2.82
N PRO A 10 -5.73 28.08 -3.78
CA PRO A 10 -6.25 28.32 -5.12
C PRO A 10 -6.66 27.00 -5.79
N THR A 11 -7.79 26.98 -6.48
CA THR A 11 -8.29 25.80 -7.22
C THR A 11 -7.36 25.38 -8.36
N ALA A 12 -6.49 26.26 -8.84
CA ALA A 12 -5.46 25.94 -9.83
C ALA A 12 -4.31 25.08 -9.27
N LYS A 13 -4.18 24.92 -7.94
CA LYS A 13 -3.13 24.10 -7.31
C LYS A 13 -3.77 22.90 -6.61
N ALA A 14 -3.37 21.69 -7.00
CA ALA A 14 -3.67 20.47 -6.25
C ALA A 14 -2.62 20.28 -5.14
N ARG A 15 -3.08 19.93 -3.93
CA ARG A 15 -2.24 19.72 -2.74
C ARG A 15 -2.74 18.54 -1.93
N LEU A 16 -1.88 18.03 -1.05
CA LEU A 16 -2.14 16.85 -0.23
C LEU A 16 -3.47 16.99 0.53
N ALA A 17 -4.37 16.04 0.27
CA ALA A 17 -5.59 15.81 1.02
C ALA A 17 -5.55 14.41 1.64
N ILE A 18 -6.21 14.26 2.78
CA ILE A 18 -6.28 13.02 3.54
C ILE A 18 -7.70 12.79 4.01
N GLY A 19 -8.17 11.56 3.84
CA GLY A 19 -9.44 11.08 4.36
C GLY A 19 -9.29 9.74 5.04
N ALA A 20 -10.17 9.45 5.99
CA ALA A 20 -10.15 8.21 6.75
C ALA A 20 -11.56 7.65 6.92
N ALA A 21 -11.66 6.32 6.91
CA ALA A 21 -12.90 5.62 7.17
C ALA A 21 -12.64 4.25 7.79
N MET A 22 -13.67 3.68 8.40
CA MET A 22 -13.73 2.27 8.75
C MET A 22 -14.57 1.55 7.71
N SER A 23 -14.17 0.34 7.31
CA SER A 23 -15.03 -0.56 6.54
C SER A 23 -16.19 -1.08 7.40
N PRO A 24 -17.22 -1.69 6.79
CA PRO A 24 -18.07 -2.63 7.52
C PRO A 24 -17.23 -3.71 8.21
N LYS A 25 -17.76 -4.31 9.29
CA LYS A 25 -17.10 -5.37 10.05
C LYS A 25 -16.69 -6.54 9.14
N ILE A 26 -15.45 -6.98 9.29
CA ILE A 26 -14.84 -8.12 8.58
C ILE A 26 -14.84 -9.30 9.54
N LEU A 27 -15.62 -10.32 9.21
CA LEU A 27 -15.67 -11.57 9.96
C LEU A 27 -14.49 -12.47 9.55
N PRO A 28 -14.12 -13.45 10.39
CA PRO A 28 -13.01 -14.36 10.08
C PRO A 28 -13.19 -15.09 8.74
N GLU A 29 -14.41 -15.51 8.43
CA GLU A 29 -14.77 -16.16 7.17
C GLU A 29 -14.82 -15.22 5.95
N ASP A 30 -14.70 -13.90 6.14
CA ASP A 30 -14.58 -12.98 5.01
C ASP A 30 -13.13 -12.87 4.51
N ILE A 31 -12.15 -13.11 5.40
CA ILE A 31 -10.73 -12.98 5.10
C ILE A 31 -10.35 -13.96 3.99
N GLY A 32 -9.72 -13.46 2.92
CA GLY A 32 -9.40 -14.27 1.75
C GLY A 32 -10.55 -14.46 0.76
N ARG A 33 -11.67 -13.73 0.92
CA ARG A 33 -12.87 -13.91 0.09
C ARG A 33 -13.41 -12.58 -0.45
N VAL A 34 -14.28 -12.72 -1.46
CA VAL A 34 -14.94 -11.59 -2.16
C VAL A 34 -15.67 -10.66 -1.18
N ALA A 35 -16.26 -11.20 -0.10
CA ALA A 35 -16.93 -10.39 0.91
C ALA A 35 -16.00 -9.35 1.57
N MET A 36 -14.72 -9.70 1.84
CA MET A 36 -13.75 -8.73 2.35
C MET A 36 -13.36 -7.71 1.28
N VAL A 37 -13.23 -8.12 0.01
CA VAL A 37 -12.99 -7.21 -1.12
C VAL A 37 -14.08 -6.13 -1.19
N GLU A 38 -15.35 -6.52 -1.10
CA GLU A 38 -16.51 -5.61 -1.10
C GLU A 38 -16.46 -4.62 0.05
N LYS A 39 -16.21 -5.12 1.28
CA LYS A 39 -16.18 -4.30 2.49
C LYS A 39 -15.05 -3.27 2.45
N ILE A 40 -13.86 -3.68 2.02
CA ILE A 40 -12.74 -2.76 1.84
C ILE A 40 -13.05 -1.75 0.73
N ALA A 41 -13.60 -2.19 -0.40
CA ALA A 41 -13.93 -1.27 -1.47
C ALA A 41 -14.95 -0.20 -1.04
N ALA A 42 -15.94 -0.57 -0.21
CA ALA A 42 -16.87 0.36 0.39
C ALA A 42 -16.17 1.37 1.31
N GLY A 43 -15.27 0.90 2.19
CA GLY A 43 -14.51 1.75 3.10
C GLY A 43 -13.57 2.72 2.37
N VAL A 44 -12.95 2.31 1.26
CA VAL A 44 -12.09 3.19 0.45
C VAL A 44 -12.89 4.34 -0.16
N ARG A 45 -14.09 4.06 -0.70
CA ARG A 45 -14.96 5.11 -1.24
C ARG A 45 -15.40 6.11 -0.17
N LEU A 46 -15.67 5.66 1.05
CA LEU A 46 -15.95 6.54 2.18
C LEU A 46 -14.74 7.40 2.57
N ALA A 47 -13.54 6.81 2.58
CA ALA A 47 -12.31 7.57 2.88
C ALA A 47 -11.99 8.60 1.78
N MET A 48 -12.24 8.28 0.50
CA MET A 48 -12.15 9.25 -0.60
C MET A 48 -13.14 10.41 -0.41
N GLN A 49 -14.37 10.10 -0.04
CA GLN A 49 -15.38 11.11 0.25
C GLN A 49 -14.95 12.01 1.43
N ASP A 50 -14.39 11.45 2.51
CA ASP A 50 -13.84 12.22 3.64
C ASP A 50 -12.64 13.09 3.22
N ALA A 51 -11.82 12.62 2.27
CA ALA A 51 -10.74 13.43 1.67
C ALA A 51 -11.29 14.53 0.73
N GLY A 52 -12.54 14.38 0.28
CA GLY A 52 -13.16 15.16 -0.78
C GLY A 52 -12.39 15.06 -2.10
N ILE A 53 -11.92 13.86 -2.42
CA ILE A 53 -11.29 13.51 -3.71
C ILE A 53 -12.34 12.80 -4.55
N ASP A 54 -12.73 13.42 -5.67
CA ASP A 54 -13.80 12.91 -6.53
C ASP A 54 -13.27 12.04 -7.69
N ASP A 55 -12.05 12.30 -8.19
CA ASP A 55 -11.40 11.50 -9.22
C ASP A 55 -10.42 10.51 -8.59
N VAL A 56 -10.56 9.22 -8.91
CA VAL A 56 -9.67 8.15 -8.44
C VAL A 56 -8.20 8.37 -8.87
N LYS A 57 -7.95 9.11 -9.96
CA LYS A 57 -6.60 9.43 -10.44
C LYS A 57 -5.82 10.33 -9.50
N ASP A 58 -6.52 11.08 -8.65
CA ASP A 58 -5.92 11.97 -7.67
C ASP A 58 -5.52 11.21 -6.38
N VAL A 59 -5.85 9.92 -6.26
CA VAL A 59 -5.42 9.05 -5.15
C VAL A 59 -4.03 8.48 -5.45
N HIS A 60 -3.09 8.68 -4.52
CA HIS A 60 -1.71 8.18 -4.68
C HIS A 60 -1.32 7.16 -3.61
N TYR A 61 -2.10 7.04 -2.54
CA TYR A 61 -1.77 6.14 -1.44
C TYR A 61 -3.01 5.74 -0.66
N VAL A 62 -3.20 4.44 -0.48
CA VAL A 62 -4.23 3.89 0.41
C VAL A 62 -3.56 3.00 1.43
N GLN A 63 -3.35 3.53 2.63
CA GLN A 63 -2.81 2.78 3.76
C GLN A 63 -3.95 2.15 4.54
N THR A 64 -3.83 0.87 4.86
CA THR A 64 -4.85 0.17 5.64
C THR A 64 -4.28 -0.58 6.83
N LYS A 65 -5.15 -0.82 7.81
CA LYS A 65 -4.95 -1.80 8.88
C LYS A 65 -6.18 -2.69 8.96
N THR A 66 -6.01 -4.00 8.80
CA THR A 66 -7.12 -4.98 8.77
C THR A 66 -6.95 -6.11 9.79
N PRO A 67 -8.01 -6.85 10.13
CA PRO A 67 -7.91 -8.07 10.93
C PRO A 67 -7.04 -9.14 10.26
N LEU A 68 -6.45 -10.01 11.06
CA LEU A 68 -5.93 -11.32 10.66
C LEU A 68 -6.65 -12.44 11.46
N LEU A 69 -6.43 -13.70 11.10
CA LEU A 69 -7.04 -14.81 11.81
C LEU A 69 -6.28 -15.11 13.11
N THR A 70 -7.01 -15.22 14.21
CA THR A 70 -6.53 -15.78 15.47
C THR A 70 -7.17 -17.15 15.71
N ILE A 71 -6.62 -17.94 16.63
CA ILE A 71 -7.21 -19.23 17.01
C ILE A 71 -8.65 -19.05 17.49
N ASP A 72 -8.92 -17.98 18.26
CA ASP A 72 -10.27 -17.69 18.75
C ASP A 72 -11.22 -17.28 17.62
N ALA A 73 -10.74 -16.48 16.65
CA ALA A 73 -11.50 -16.10 15.47
C ALA A 73 -11.87 -17.33 14.60
N VAL A 74 -10.94 -18.27 14.43
CA VAL A 74 -11.20 -19.52 13.69
C VAL A 74 -12.23 -20.38 14.42
N ARG A 75 -12.15 -20.48 15.76
CA ARG A 75 -13.12 -21.21 16.58
C ARG A 75 -14.50 -20.57 16.55
N ASP A 76 -14.58 -19.24 16.60
CA ASP A 76 -15.84 -18.50 16.46
C ASP A 76 -16.50 -18.81 15.12
N ALA A 77 -15.77 -18.70 14.01
CA ALA A 77 -16.29 -19.04 12.69
C ALA A 77 -16.79 -20.48 12.62
N ALA A 78 -16.00 -21.46 13.11
CA ALA A 78 -16.40 -22.86 13.15
C ALA A 78 -17.67 -23.10 14.00
N SER A 79 -17.80 -22.42 15.15
CA SER A 79 -19.00 -22.52 16.01
C SER A 79 -20.27 -22.01 15.32
N ARG A 80 -20.12 -21.09 14.36
CA ARG A 80 -21.19 -20.57 13.51
C ARG A 80 -21.38 -21.36 12.20
N GLY A 81 -20.70 -22.50 12.06
CA GLY A 81 -20.76 -23.36 10.87
C GLY A 81 -20.03 -22.79 9.65
N GLN A 82 -19.13 -21.83 9.85
CA GLN A 82 -18.35 -21.18 8.79
C GLN A 82 -16.95 -21.79 8.65
N THR A 83 -16.34 -21.60 7.49
CA THR A 83 -14.95 -21.99 7.21
C THR A 83 -14.08 -20.76 7.03
N VAL A 84 -12.77 -20.90 7.19
CA VAL A 84 -11.78 -19.85 6.87
C VAL A 84 -11.01 -20.20 5.60
N ALA A 85 -10.46 -19.20 4.91
CA ALA A 85 -9.79 -19.40 3.62
C ALA A 85 -8.33 -19.86 3.73
N CYS A 86 -7.70 -19.72 4.90
CA CYS A 86 -6.30 -20.06 5.13
C CYS A 86 -6.03 -20.33 6.62
N GLU A 87 -4.83 -20.81 6.92
CA GLU A 87 -4.35 -20.99 8.29
C GLU A 87 -4.03 -19.66 8.98
N VAL A 88 -3.93 -19.69 10.31
CA VAL A 88 -3.61 -18.51 11.14
C VAL A 88 -2.30 -17.85 10.71
N HIS A 89 -1.26 -18.64 10.42
CA HIS A 89 0.05 -18.13 10.04
C HIS A 89 0.02 -17.37 8.70
N ASP A 90 -0.73 -17.90 7.73
CA ASP A 90 -0.84 -17.34 6.38
C ASP A 90 -1.79 -16.13 6.32
N SER A 91 -2.65 -15.98 7.34
CA SER A 91 -3.75 -15.02 7.33
C SER A 91 -3.31 -13.56 7.24
N MET A 92 -2.09 -13.24 7.65
CA MET A 92 -1.53 -11.90 7.49
C MET A 92 -1.45 -11.52 6.00
N GLY A 93 -0.82 -12.37 5.19
CA GLY A 93 -0.67 -12.19 3.75
C GLY A 93 -1.99 -12.26 3.01
N VAL A 94 -2.85 -13.20 3.40
CA VAL A 94 -4.18 -13.34 2.81
C VAL A 94 -5.04 -12.10 3.09
N SER A 95 -5.02 -11.58 4.32
CA SER A 95 -5.72 -10.34 4.67
C SER A 95 -5.17 -9.13 3.90
N ASN A 96 -3.85 -8.97 3.86
CA ASN A 96 -3.21 -7.87 3.14
C ASN A 96 -3.54 -7.91 1.64
N GLY A 97 -3.39 -9.06 1.00
CA GLY A 97 -3.69 -9.26 -0.41
C GLY A 97 -5.17 -9.05 -0.74
N THR A 98 -6.08 -9.59 0.05
CA THR A 98 -7.53 -9.39 -0.15
C THR A 98 -7.92 -7.92 0.01
N THR A 99 -7.28 -7.20 0.94
CA THR A 99 -7.48 -5.77 1.15
C THR A 99 -7.00 -4.97 -0.07
N ALA A 100 -5.84 -5.30 -0.62
CA ALA A 100 -5.31 -4.63 -1.80
C ALA A 100 -6.20 -4.81 -3.03
N LEU A 101 -6.81 -5.99 -3.21
CA LEU A 101 -7.82 -6.20 -4.24
C LEU A 101 -9.06 -5.30 -4.02
N GLY A 102 -9.52 -5.15 -2.78
CA GLY A 102 -10.61 -4.23 -2.45
C GLY A 102 -10.30 -2.77 -2.80
N ILE A 103 -9.05 -2.34 -2.56
CA ILE A 103 -8.56 -1.02 -2.98
C ILE A 103 -8.59 -0.89 -4.51
N GLY A 104 -8.02 -1.86 -5.23
CA GLY A 104 -8.02 -1.86 -6.70
C GLY A 104 -9.43 -1.83 -7.30
N VAL A 105 -10.39 -2.52 -6.69
CA VAL A 105 -11.81 -2.48 -7.10
C VAL A 105 -12.44 -1.11 -6.83
N ALA A 106 -12.14 -0.47 -5.67
CA ALA A 106 -12.67 0.85 -5.35
C ALA A 106 -12.18 1.92 -6.32
N LEU A 107 -10.90 1.85 -6.71
CA LEU A 107 -10.24 2.80 -7.60
C LEU A 107 -10.39 2.47 -9.09
N GLY A 108 -11.07 1.35 -9.42
CA GLY A 108 -11.29 0.93 -10.79
C GLY A 108 -10.05 0.42 -11.53
N GLU A 109 -8.97 0.12 -10.80
CA GLU A 109 -7.75 -0.48 -11.36
C GLU A 109 -7.99 -1.93 -11.81
N ILE A 110 -8.87 -2.64 -11.11
CA ILE A 110 -9.26 -4.01 -11.42
C ILE A 110 -10.78 -4.19 -11.37
N LYS A 111 -11.27 -5.21 -12.09
CA LYS A 111 -12.63 -5.72 -11.91
C LYS A 111 -12.73 -6.55 -10.63
N MET A 112 -13.95 -6.81 -10.18
CA MET A 112 -14.17 -7.71 -9.05
C MET A 112 -13.52 -9.09 -9.33
N PRO A 113 -12.58 -9.56 -8.48
CA PRO A 113 -11.91 -10.83 -8.69
C PRO A 113 -12.87 -11.99 -8.46
N ARG A 114 -12.67 -13.08 -9.20
CA ARG A 114 -13.31 -14.35 -8.89
C ARG A 114 -12.65 -14.98 -7.65
N PRO A 115 -13.36 -15.82 -6.87
CA PRO A 115 -12.80 -16.44 -5.67
C PRO A 115 -11.45 -17.12 -5.88
N GLU A 116 -11.27 -17.83 -6.99
CA GLU A 116 -10.03 -18.55 -7.33
C GLU A 116 -8.84 -17.65 -7.69
N GLN A 117 -9.05 -16.35 -7.90
CA GLN A 117 -8.00 -15.38 -8.18
C GLN A 117 -7.40 -14.76 -6.91
N ILE A 118 -8.18 -14.70 -5.83
CA ILE A 118 -7.77 -14.03 -4.58
C ILE A 118 -6.56 -14.75 -3.98
N CYS A 119 -5.47 -14.01 -3.77
CA CYS A 119 -4.19 -14.50 -3.24
C CYS A 119 -3.55 -15.61 -4.09
N LYS A 120 -3.90 -15.69 -5.37
CA LYS A 120 -3.41 -16.72 -6.32
C LYS A 120 -2.97 -16.12 -7.66
N ASP A 121 -3.82 -15.29 -8.26
CA ASP A 121 -3.54 -14.58 -9.51
C ASP A 121 -2.85 -13.26 -9.18
N LEU A 122 -1.52 -13.28 -9.12
CA LEU A 122 -0.73 -12.14 -8.66
C LEU A 122 -0.44 -11.11 -9.77
N ASP A 123 -0.95 -11.33 -10.98
CA ASP A 123 -0.94 -10.33 -12.06
C ASP A 123 -2.02 -9.25 -11.87
N ILE A 124 -3.00 -9.47 -11.00
CA ILE A 124 -3.97 -8.46 -10.57
C ILE A 124 -3.52 -7.78 -9.29
N TYR A 125 -3.39 -6.45 -9.30
CA TYR A 125 -2.92 -5.69 -8.15
C TYR A 125 -3.41 -4.24 -8.19
N SER A 126 -3.28 -3.55 -7.06
CA SER A 126 -3.41 -2.10 -6.95
C SER A 126 -2.04 -1.43 -6.97
N SER A 127 -1.94 -0.28 -7.63
CA SER A 127 -0.71 0.52 -7.77
C SER A 127 -0.45 1.47 -6.60
N VAL A 128 -1.43 1.63 -5.71
CA VAL A 128 -1.40 2.59 -4.59
C VAL A 128 -1.72 1.97 -3.23
N ALA A 129 -2.06 0.68 -3.20
CA ALA A 129 -2.37 -0.04 -1.97
C ALA A 129 -1.12 -0.31 -1.11
N SER A 130 -1.21 -0.01 0.18
CA SER A 130 -0.26 -0.44 1.19
C SER A 130 -1.02 -1.00 2.38
N CYS A 131 -1.10 -2.31 2.42
CA CYS A 131 -1.91 -3.03 3.39
C CYS A 131 -1.03 -3.59 4.50
N SER A 132 -1.56 -3.53 5.72
CA SER A 132 -1.02 -4.19 6.90
C SER A 132 -2.18 -4.80 7.67
N SER A 133 -1.93 -5.90 8.37
CA SER A 133 -2.93 -6.56 9.21
C SER A 133 -2.41 -6.74 10.64
N GLY A 134 -3.33 -6.93 11.57
CA GLY A 134 -3.06 -7.04 12.99
C GLY A 134 -4.25 -7.63 13.75
N VAL A 135 -4.03 -7.95 15.02
CA VAL A 135 -5.02 -8.61 15.89
C VAL A 135 -6.01 -7.65 16.53
N GLU A 136 -5.75 -6.34 16.43
CA GLU A 136 -6.41 -5.29 17.20
C GLU A 136 -7.77 -4.81 16.65
N LEU A 137 -8.17 -5.20 15.44
CA LEU A 137 -9.36 -4.67 14.76
C LEU A 137 -10.27 -5.80 14.24
N ASP A 138 -11.56 -5.52 14.08
CA ASP A 138 -12.54 -6.37 13.38
C ASP A 138 -13.11 -5.69 12.12
N ALA A 139 -12.48 -4.61 11.66
CA ALA A 139 -12.80 -3.87 10.45
C ALA A 139 -11.51 -3.31 9.83
N GLY A 140 -11.57 -2.92 8.56
CA GLY A 140 -10.48 -2.22 7.89
C GLY A 140 -10.48 -0.75 8.29
N GLN A 141 -9.41 -0.31 8.96
CA GLN A 141 -9.10 1.10 9.09
C GLN A 141 -8.39 1.55 7.81
N ILE A 142 -8.93 2.54 7.14
CA ILE A 142 -8.50 2.96 5.80
C ILE A 142 -8.14 4.44 5.84
N VAL A 143 -6.98 4.79 5.31
CA VAL A 143 -6.51 6.15 5.13
C VAL A 143 -6.15 6.37 3.66
N VAL A 144 -6.87 7.26 3.00
CA VAL A 144 -6.66 7.65 1.61
C VAL A 144 -5.90 8.97 1.59
N LEU A 145 -4.81 9.03 0.82
CA LEU A 145 -4.06 10.24 0.56
C LEU A 145 -3.96 10.48 -0.95
N GLY A 146 -4.17 11.72 -1.33
CA GLY A 146 -4.14 12.15 -2.71
C GLY A 146 -3.95 13.65 -2.83
N ASN A 147 -4.11 14.19 -4.03
CA ASN A 147 -4.03 15.63 -4.26
C ASN A 147 -5.40 16.20 -4.63
N LYS A 148 -5.84 17.22 -3.90
CA LYS A 148 -7.12 17.88 -4.18
C LYS A 148 -6.89 19.34 -4.58
N ALA A 149 -7.49 19.75 -5.68
CA ALA A 149 -7.54 21.15 -6.12
C ALA A 149 -8.17 22.03 -5.03
N GLY A 150 -7.47 23.11 -4.66
CA GLY A 150 -7.95 24.05 -3.64
C GLY A 150 -7.84 23.55 -2.19
N ALA A 151 -7.24 22.39 -1.93
CA ALA A 151 -6.97 21.93 -0.56
C ALA A 151 -6.03 22.87 0.22
N GLY A 152 -5.13 23.57 -0.47
CA GLY A 152 -4.15 24.44 0.17
C GLY A 152 -3.02 23.67 0.86
N GLY A 153 -2.14 24.40 1.53
CA GLY A 153 -0.91 23.84 2.09
C GLY A 153 0.23 23.71 1.07
N ARG A 154 1.38 23.25 1.56
CA ARG A 154 2.63 23.20 0.81
C ARG A 154 3.03 21.80 0.34
N TYR A 155 2.34 20.75 0.79
CA TYR A 155 2.69 19.38 0.47
C TYR A 155 1.91 18.84 -0.73
N ALA A 156 2.54 17.96 -1.48
CA ALA A 156 1.91 17.14 -2.50
C ALA A 156 2.37 15.69 -2.36
N ILE A 157 1.60 14.77 -2.93
CA ILE A 157 1.90 13.34 -2.92
C ILE A 157 1.98 12.81 -4.34
N GLY A 158 2.84 11.84 -4.57
CA GLY A 158 2.96 11.14 -5.84
C GLY A 158 3.23 9.68 -5.59
N HIS A 159 3.01 8.85 -6.61
CA HIS A 159 3.33 7.44 -6.54
C HIS A 159 3.94 6.94 -7.85
N ALA A 160 4.60 5.81 -7.74
CA ALA A 160 5.02 4.97 -8.83
C ALA A 160 5.05 3.51 -8.34
N ILE A 161 5.57 2.62 -9.17
CA ILE A 161 5.71 1.20 -8.86
C ILE A 161 7.20 0.86 -8.93
N MET A 162 7.72 0.25 -7.87
CA MET A 162 8.97 -0.50 -7.93
C MET A 162 8.70 -1.85 -8.59
N LYS A 163 9.41 -2.15 -9.67
CA LYS A 163 9.27 -3.42 -10.42
C LYS A 163 9.95 -4.59 -9.71
N ASP A 164 10.99 -4.29 -8.93
CA ASP A 164 11.71 -5.24 -8.10
C ASP A 164 12.36 -4.53 -6.91
N ALA A 165 12.94 -5.31 -6.00
CA ALA A 165 13.59 -4.81 -4.79
C ALA A 165 14.78 -3.85 -5.03
N LEU A 166 15.30 -3.72 -6.25
CA LEU A 166 16.44 -2.87 -6.62
C LEU A 166 16.04 -1.67 -7.48
N ASP A 167 14.74 -1.41 -7.66
CA ASP A 167 14.22 -0.38 -8.55
C ASP A 167 14.27 1.03 -7.94
N ILE A 168 15.47 1.61 -7.89
CA ILE A 168 15.71 2.99 -7.45
C ILE A 168 14.98 3.99 -8.37
N ASP A 169 14.84 3.68 -9.66
CA ASP A 169 14.19 4.57 -10.61
C ASP A 169 12.70 4.72 -10.28
N GLY A 170 12.04 3.66 -9.79
CA GLY A 170 10.69 3.72 -9.25
C GLY A 170 10.55 4.73 -8.11
N ILE A 171 11.53 4.81 -7.19
CA ILE A 171 11.52 5.79 -6.09
C ILE A 171 11.57 7.21 -6.64
N TYR A 172 12.51 7.51 -7.54
CA TYR A 172 12.60 8.84 -8.13
C TYR A 172 11.42 9.17 -9.05
N ALA A 173 10.80 8.17 -9.68
CA ALA A 173 9.56 8.36 -10.44
C ALA A 173 8.41 8.82 -9.53
N ALA A 174 8.26 8.24 -8.34
CA ALA A 174 7.25 8.68 -7.37
C ALA A 174 7.51 10.12 -6.90
N ILE A 175 8.77 10.47 -6.66
CA ILE A 175 9.17 11.83 -6.22
C ILE A 175 8.88 12.86 -7.32
N ARG A 176 9.17 12.54 -8.59
CA ARG A 176 8.81 13.39 -9.73
C ARG A 176 7.30 13.51 -9.90
N ASN A 177 6.57 12.39 -9.77
CA ASN A 177 5.11 12.37 -9.80
C ASN A 177 4.50 13.26 -8.71
N ALA A 178 5.14 13.36 -7.54
CA ALA A 178 4.74 14.25 -6.45
C ALA A 178 5.00 15.74 -6.74
N GLY A 179 5.72 16.06 -7.82
CA GLY A 179 5.90 17.42 -8.33
C GLY A 179 7.29 18.02 -8.14
N LEU A 180 8.30 17.25 -7.72
CA LEU A 180 9.68 17.73 -7.74
C LEU A 180 10.30 17.57 -9.13
N ASP A 181 10.79 18.68 -9.68
CA ASP A 181 11.62 18.66 -10.87
C ASP A 181 13.02 18.18 -10.49
N LEU A 182 13.45 17.07 -11.10
CA LEU A 182 14.69 16.37 -10.79
C LEU A 182 15.40 16.01 -12.10
N PRO A 183 16.75 16.04 -12.13
CA PRO A 183 17.50 15.62 -13.30
C PRO A 183 17.20 14.16 -13.65
N GLU A 184 17.50 13.75 -14.88
CA GLU A 184 17.25 12.39 -15.36
C GLU A 184 17.87 11.33 -14.45
N ARG A 185 19.10 11.57 -13.97
CA ARG A 185 19.83 10.71 -13.03
C ARG A 185 19.96 11.36 -11.66
N ALA A 186 18.82 11.55 -11.02
CA ALA A 186 18.73 12.16 -9.71
C ALA A 186 19.48 11.39 -8.62
N ARG A 187 19.96 12.13 -7.62
CA ARG A 187 20.63 11.65 -6.42
C ARG A 187 19.99 12.29 -5.18
N ALA A 188 20.29 11.75 -4.00
CA ALA A 188 19.77 12.27 -2.74
C ALA A 188 19.98 13.78 -2.56
N GLU A 189 21.13 14.31 -3.01
CA GLU A 189 21.47 15.73 -2.96
C GLU A 189 20.53 16.63 -3.78
N ASP A 190 19.92 16.10 -4.84
CA ASP A 190 18.97 16.85 -5.69
C ASP A 190 17.64 17.10 -4.98
N LEU A 191 17.31 16.32 -3.94
CA LEU A 191 16.07 16.46 -3.18
C LEU A 191 16.03 17.76 -2.35
N LYS A 192 17.20 18.30 -1.98
CA LYS A 192 17.35 19.60 -1.29
C LYS A 192 16.43 19.76 -0.07
N GLY A 193 16.25 18.68 0.70
CA GLY A 193 15.39 18.66 1.90
C GLY A 193 13.89 18.78 1.62
N ARG A 194 13.44 18.62 0.37
CA ARG A 194 12.03 18.75 -0.03
C ARG A 194 11.27 17.42 -0.01
N LEU A 195 11.94 16.29 0.13
CA LEU A 195 11.26 15.02 0.36
C LEU A 195 10.90 14.92 1.84
N VAL A 196 9.61 14.76 2.15
CA VAL A 196 9.14 14.57 3.53
C VAL A 196 9.31 13.12 3.96
N ASN A 197 8.85 12.18 3.13
CA ASN A 197 9.09 10.74 3.33
C ASN A 197 8.74 9.95 2.06
N CYS A 198 9.23 8.71 1.99
CA CYS A 198 8.74 7.68 1.11
C CYS A 198 8.03 6.56 1.89
N PHE A 199 6.98 5.99 1.28
CA PHE A 199 6.22 4.86 1.80
C PHE A 199 6.20 3.76 0.74
N LEU A 200 6.73 2.59 1.07
CA LEU A 200 6.96 1.54 0.08
C LEU A 200 6.46 0.19 0.57
N LYS A 201 5.98 -0.62 -0.38
CA LYS A 201 5.76 -2.06 -0.22
C LYS A 201 6.90 -2.83 -0.87
N CYS A 202 7.22 -3.99 -0.31
CA CYS A 202 8.18 -4.92 -0.86
C CYS A 202 7.84 -6.36 -0.50
N GLU A 203 8.32 -7.31 -1.30
CA GLU A 203 8.22 -8.73 -1.03
C GLU A 203 9.37 -9.49 -1.69
N ALA A 204 9.51 -10.77 -1.34
CA ALA A 204 10.31 -11.67 -2.14
C ALA A 204 9.47 -12.10 -3.36
N ASP A 205 10.04 -12.04 -4.57
CA ASP A 205 9.37 -12.54 -5.77
C ASP A 205 9.04 -14.03 -5.56
N HIS A 206 7.77 -14.41 -5.74
CA HIS A 206 7.27 -15.78 -5.58
C HIS A 206 7.94 -16.80 -6.51
N ARG A 207 8.63 -16.35 -7.56
CA ARG A 207 9.43 -17.19 -8.47
C ARG A 207 10.87 -17.38 -7.97
N ALA A 208 11.22 -16.79 -6.83
CA ALA A 208 12.56 -16.75 -6.24
C ALA A 208 13.63 -16.18 -7.20
N LEU A 209 13.27 -15.17 -8.00
CA LEU A 209 14.18 -14.53 -8.95
C LEU A 209 14.27 -13.03 -8.71
N LEU A 210 15.47 -12.48 -8.85
CA LEU A 210 15.72 -11.04 -8.92
C LEU A 210 16.61 -10.78 -10.13
N ARG A 211 16.06 -10.13 -11.16
CA ARG A 211 16.75 -9.84 -12.44
C ARG A 211 17.47 -11.07 -13.03
N GLY A 212 16.77 -12.21 -13.03
CA GLY A 212 17.28 -13.49 -13.55
C GLY A 212 18.24 -14.24 -12.63
N ARG A 213 18.47 -13.77 -11.40
CA ARG A 213 19.31 -14.46 -10.40
C ARG A 213 18.44 -15.11 -9.34
N ARG A 214 18.66 -16.41 -9.09
CA ARG A 214 17.99 -17.17 -8.03
C ARG A 214 18.26 -16.54 -6.66
N GLN A 215 17.20 -16.35 -5.89
CA GLN A 215 17.22 -15.90 -4.50
C GLN A 215 16.98 -17.07 -3.55
N ILE A 216 17.38 -16.92 -2.29
CA ILE A 216 17.18 -17.94 -1.24
C ILE A 216 16.12 -17.53 -0.21
N MET A 217 15.58 -16.31 -0.30
CA MET A 217 14.72 -15.72 0.73
C MET A 217 13.51 -16.61 1.10
N LEU A 218 12.91 -17.29 0.13
CA LEU A 218 11.73 -18.13 0.33
C LEU A 218 12.03 -19.52 0.92
N ASP A 219 13.28 -19.99 0.80
CA ASP A 219 13.72 -21.30 1.30
C ASP A 219 14.49 -21.17 2.63
N ASP A 220 14.65 -19.96 3.15
CA ASP A 220 15.40 -19.66 4.36
C ASP A 220 14.53 -19.90 5.61
N SER A 221 14.84 -20.97 6.33
CA SER A 221 14.15 -21.34 7.57
C SER A 221 14.60 -20.53 8.79
N ASP A 222 15.73 -19.83 8.71
CA ASP A 222 16.32 -19.11 9.83
C ASP A 222 15.84 -17.65 9.86
N VAL A 223 15.76 -17.03 8.68
CA VAL A 223 15.34 -15.64 8.50
C VAL A 223 14.19 -15.58 7.50
N HIS A 224 12.99 -15.31 8.03
CA HIS A 224 11.78 -15.17 7.22
C HIS A 224 11.95 -14.17 6.06
N HIS A 225 11.47 -14.50 4.86
CA HIS A 225 11.59 -13.69 3.64
C HIS A 225 11.18 -12.22 3.82
N HIS A 226 10.19 -11.94 4.66
CA HIS A 226 9.82 -10.58 5.08
C HIS A 226 10.99 -9.77 5.65
N ARG A 227 11.85 -10.37 6.48
CA ARG A 227 12.98 -9.65 7.06
C ARG A 227 14.07 -9.38 6.02
N HIS A 228 14.30 -10.34 5.12
CA HIS A 228 15.20 -10.17 3.97
C HIS A 228 14.76 -9.00 3.08
N SER A 229 13.51 -9.03 2.60
CA SER A 229 12.99 -8.01 1.69
C SER A 229 12.96 -6.62 2.34
N LYS A 230 12.52 -6.52 3.61
CA LYS A 230 12.53 -5.25 4.35
C LYS A 230 13.93 -4.67 4.48
N GLY A 231 14.92 -5.49 4.85
CA GLY A 231 16.30 -5.06 4.99
C GLY A 231 16.89 -4.59 3.67
N ALA A 232 16.69 -5.36 2.59
CA ALA A 232 17.19 -5.03 1.27
C ALA A 232 16.57 -3.74 0.71
N VAL A 233 15.24 -3.65 0.68
CA VAL A 233 14.53 -2.47 0.15
C VAL A 233 14.73 -1.25 1.05
N GLY A 234 14.83 -1.43 2.37
CA GLY A 234 15.21 -0.36 3.28
C GLY A 234 16.58 0.24 2.96
N GLY A 235 17.57 -0.61 2.70
CA GLY A 235 18.90 -0.17 2.26
C GLY A 235 18.87 0.56 0.91
N VAL A 236 18.16 0.01 -0.07
CA VAL A 236 18.00 0.63 -1.41
C VAL A 236 17.32 1.99 -1.32
N ALA A 237 16.22 2.09 -0.56
CA ALA A 237 15.50 3.33 -0.39
C ALA A 237 16.32 4.38 0.35
N ALA A 238 16.99 4.01 1.44
CA ALA A 238 17.86 4.89 2.20
C ALA A 238 19.04 5.39 1.35
N ALA A 239 19.65 4.52 0.53
CA ALA A 239 20.71 4.90 -0.39
C ALA A 239 20.20 5.84 -1.50
N ALA A 240 18.98 5.63 -1.98
CA ALA A 240 18.36 6.50 -2.96
C ALA A 240 18.12 7.90 -2.39
N ILE A 241 17.51 8.02 -1.21
CA ILE A 241 17.04 9.32 -0.70
C ILE A 241 18.01 10.01 0.28
N GLY A 242 19.06 9.32 0.71
CA GLY A 242 20.05 9.83 1.66
C GLY A 242 19.58 9.88 3.11
N ASP A 243 18.46 9.23 3.43
CA ASP A 243 17.86 9.21 4.78
C ASP A 243 17.34 7.79 5.10
N PRO A 244 17.80 7.14 6.19
CA PRO A 244 17.28 5.84 6.61
C PRO A 244 15.87 5.89 7.24
N ALA A 245 15.33 7.08 7.55
CA ALA A 245 14.00 7.26 8.13
C ALA A 245 12.87 7.11 7.10
N VAL A 246 12.81 5.95 6.45
CA VAL A 246 11.86 5.60 5.39
C VAL A 246 10.83 4.56 5.86
N PHE A 247 9.58 4.68 5.39
CA PHE A 247 8.55 3.68 5.69
C PHE A 247 8.62 2.50 4.71
N VAL A 248 9.14 1.36 5.17
CA VAL A 248 9.17 0.12 4.37
C VAL A 248 8.32 -0.96 5.01
N SER A 249 7.26 -1.34 4.30
CA SER A 249 6.35 -2.42 4.68
C SER A 249 6.54 -3.62 3.75
N VAL A 250 6.36 -4.80 4.30
CA VAL A 250 6.55 -6.09 3.61
C VAL A 250 5.22 -6.71 3.25
N ASP A 251 5.23 -7.84 2.54
CA ASP A 251 4.05 -8.66 2.25
C ASP A 251 3.13 -7.94 1.25
N ALA A 252 3.65 -7.82 0.02
CA ALA A 252 3.14 -6.96 -1.04
C ALA A 252 2.22 -7.70 -2.03
N MET A 253 1.64 -8.82 -1.61
CA MET A 253 0.67 -9.57 -2.40
C MET A 253 -0.45 -8.63 -2.90
N HIS A 254 -0.70 -8.63 -4.22
CA HIS A 254 -1.64 -7.72 -4.91
C HIS A 254 -1.39 -6.22 -4.70
N GLN A 255 -0.22 -5.83 -4.22
CA GLN A 255 0.20 -4.44 -4.00
C GLN A 255 1.40 -4.22 -4.91
N GLY A 256 1.15 -3.92 -6.19
CA GLY A 256 2.17 -3.89 -7.23
C GLY A 256 2.49 -5.28 -7.83
N PRO A 257 3.48 -5.35 -8.74
CA PRO A 257 3.88 -6.58 -9.40
C PRO A 257 4.66 -7.49 -8.45
N HIS A 258 4.74 -8.77 -8.81
CA HIS A 258 5.57 -9.77 -8.14
C HIS A 258 6.97 -9.27 -7.79
N GLY A 259 7.35 -9.37 -6.51
CA GLY A 259 8.68 -8.97 -6.04
C GLY A 259 8.93 -7.46 -5.99
N GLY A 260 7.92 -6.67 -6.35
CA GLY A 260 7.94 -5.21 -6.35
C GLY A 260 6.99 -4.63 -5.31
N GLY A 261 6.49 -3.43 -5.60
CA GLY A 261 5.43 -2.79 -4.83
C GLY A 261 5.25 -1.31 -5.11
N PRO A 262 4.13 -0.70 -4.68
CA PRO A 262 3.94 0.74 -4.71
C PRO A 262 5.03 1.46 -3.94
N VAL A 263 5.46 2.58 -4.49
CA VAL A 263 6.31 3.56 -3.83
C VAL A 263 5.63 4.92 -3.91
N ILE A 264 5.46 5.53 -2.75
CA ILE A 264 4.74 6.78 -2.57
C ILE A 264 5.72 7.81 -2.01
N ALA A 265 5.70 9.02 -2.55
CA ALA A 265 6.50 10.13 -2.06
C ALA A 265 5.59 11.29 -1.63
N VAL A 266 5.85 11.83 -0.44
CA VAL A 266 5.27 13.12 -0.03
C VAL A 266 6.38 14.16 -0.09
N VAL A 267 6.12 15.26 -0.81
CA VAL A 267 7.11 16.32 -1.04
C VAL A 267 6.59 17.66 -0.60
N ASP A 268 7.53 18.54 -0.24
CA ASP A 268 7.31 19.94 0.07
C ASP A 268 7.51 20.79 -1.19
N LEU A 269 6.40 21.32 -1.71
CA LEU A 269 6.38 22.20 -2.86
C LEU A 269 6.62 23.67 -2.52
N GLY A 270 6.72 24.03 -1.24
CA GLY A 270 6.63 25.42 -0.79
C GLY A 270 5.19 25.97 -0.90
N GLU A 271 5.02 27.24 -0.56
CA GLU A 271 3.72 27.94 -0.64
C GLU A 271 3.28 28.22 -2.10
#